data_AF-A0A369FHG8-F1
#
_entry.id   AF-A0A369FHG8-F1
#
_cell.length_a   1.000
_cell.length_b   1.000
_cell.length_c   1.000
_cell.angle_alpha   90.00
_cell.angle_beta   90.00
_cell.angle_gamma   90.00
#
_symmetry.space_group_name_H-M   'P 1'
#
loop_
_entity.id
_entity.type
_entity.pdbx_description
1 polymer ?
#
loop_
_entity_poly.entity_id
_entity_poly.type
_entity_poly.pdbx_seq_one_letter_code
_entity_poly.pdbx_strand_id
1 'polypeptide(L)'
;MLKRRDAFLKKSALAVSVALLLSSQASANKSITDSTAGIIWIDGGGQSLEKVAVIDRQLNDTGYNFAVGSGAAILDADKSMAVGNNTAVFNADNSVALGYGSQVNGESNVLSVGAGPSGYGVSVDGAPETRRIINVSDGVKDSDAATKGQMDNAIADAVRESGDALRGEIGAVYRDAVADAKSRVESAENRLNGNITAARASAQEYTDAVKSDVLDETRTYTDSSVRTVRNEVKSQAEHLSDVLVKNRAQTDAAIASNTAAIRNNSHRLDLTEA
;
A
#
# COMPACT_ATOMS: atom_id res chain seq x y z
N MET A 1 62.56 -52.23 93.71
CA MET A 1 62.90 -51.05 92.86
C MET A 1 62.34 -51.11 91.43
N LEU A 2 62.11 -52.27 90.81
CA LEU A 2 61.61 -52.37 89.43
C LEU A 2 60.22 -51.76 89.17
N LYS A 3 59.21 -52.03 90.03
CA LYS A 3 57.83 -51.52 89.84
C LYS A 3 57.71 -49.99 89.81
N ARG A 4 58.55 -49.27 90.57
CA ARG A 4 58.56 -47.79 90.55
C ARG A 4 59.20 -47.24 89.28
N ARG A 5 60.19 -47.94 88.71
CA ARG A 5 60.83 -47.56 87.45
C ARG A 5 59.88 -47.74 86.28
N ASP A 6 59.15 -48.86 86.23
CA ASP A 6 58.13 -49.10 85.20
C ASP A 6 57.00 -48.06 85.19
N ALA A 7 56.51 -47.69 86.39
CA ALA A 7 55.50 -46.64 86.50
C ALA A 7 56.02 -45.27 86.03
N PHE A 8 57.31 -44.99 86.27
CA PHE A 8 57.95 -43.76 85.82
C PHE A 8 58.13 -43.75 84.30
N LEU A 9 58.61 -44.85 83.72
CA LEU A 9 58.77 -45.00 82.27
C LEU A 9 57.43 -44.91 81.51
N LYS A 10 56.36 -45.50 82.04
CA LYS A 10 55.02 -45.39 81.45
C LYS A 10 54.47 -43.97 81.50
N LYS A 11 54.69 -43.25 82.61
CA LYS A 11 54.28 -41.84 82.74
C LYS A 11 55.09 -40.92 81.82
N SER A 12 56.40 -41.13 81.71
CA SER A 12 57.25 -40.34 80.81
C SER A 12 56.92 -40.62 79.34
N ALA A 13 56.66 -41.87 78.97
CA ALA A 13 56.26 -42.22 77.60
C ALA A 13 54.90 -41.63 77.22
N LEU A 14 53.94 -41.63 78.17
CA LEU A 14 52.63 -41.00 77.96
C LEU A 14 52.76 -39.47 77.83
N ALA A 15 53.59 -38.83 78.65
CA ALA A 15 53.83 -37.39 78.57
C ALA A 15 54.48 -36.97 77.24
N VAL A 16 55.45 -37.75 76.75
CA VAL A 16 56.09 -37.51 75.44
C VAL A 16 55.10 -37.74 74.30
N SER A 17 54.28 -38.79 74.37
CA SER A 17 53.27 -39.08 73.35
C SER A 17 52.17 -38.00 73.29
N VAL A 18 51.76 -37.49 74.45
CA VAL A 18 50.80 -36.38 74.56
C VAL A 18 51.42 -35.09 74.03
N ALA A 19 52.68 -34.77 74.37
CA ALA A 19 53.37 -33.61 73.83
C ALA A 19 53.52 -33.67 72.30
N LEU A 20 53.82 -34.86 71.76
CA LEU A 20 53.92 -35.07 70.31
C LEU A 20 52.56 -34.92 69.63
N LEU A 21 51.49 -35.45 70.24
CA LEU A 21 50.13 -35.31 69.74
C LEU A 21 49.67 -33.84 69.76
N LEU A 22 49.95 -33.10 70.85
CA LEU A 22 49.66 -31.67 70.93
C LEU A 22 50.48 -30.85 69.92
N SER A 23 51.75 -31.22 69.67
CA SER A 23 52.57 -30.56 68.65
C SER A 23 52.10 -30.85 67.21
N SER A 24 51.60 -32.07 66.94
CA SER A 24 51.00 -32.41 65.63
C SER A 24 49.66 -31.71 65.38
N GLN A 25 48.86 -31.49 66.44
CA GLN A 25 47.62 -30.72 66.37
C GLN A 25 47.89 -29.22 66.14
N ALA A 26 49.03 -28.70 66.63
CA ALA A 26 49.45 -27.32 66.38
C ALA A 26 49.92 -27.06 64.93
N SER A 27 50.30 -28.09 64.18
CA SER A 27 50.75 -27.97 62.78
C SER A 27 49.68 -28.30 61.73
N ALA A 28 48.50 -28.78 62.14
CA ALA A 28 47.41 -29.14 61.22
C ALA A 28 46.29 -28.09 61.13
N ASN A 29 46.23 -27.14 62.08
CA ASN A 29 45.29 -26.03 62.02
C ASN A 29 45.99 -24.79 61.47
N LYS A 30 46.15 -24.70 60.15
CA LYS A 30 46.38 -23.41 59.48
C LYS A 30 45.05 -22.66 59.45
N SER A 31 44.59 -22.23 60.63
CA SER A 31 43.51 -21.26 60.73
C SER A 31 44.08 -19.92 60.26
N ILE A 32 43.70 -19.51 59.05
CA ILE A 32 43.93 -18.14 58.59
C ILE A 32 42.93 -17.28 59.36
N THR A 33 43.35 -16.83 60.54
CA THR A 33 42.65 -15.78 61.29
C THR A 33 43.51 -14.52 61.23
N ASP A 34 43.55 -13.90 60.06
CA ASP A 34 43.68 -12.45 59.98
C ASP A 34 42.27 -11.95 59.73
N SER A 35 41.71 -11.17 60.66
CA SER A 35 40.30 -10.75 60.61
C SER A 35 40.00 -9.72 59.50
N THR A 36 40.88 -9.58 58.53
CA THR A 36 40.75 -8.62 57.41
C THR A 36 40.79 -9.29 56.03
N ALA A 37 40.95 -10.62 55.93
CA ALA A 37 40.92 -11.32 54.64
C ALA A 37 40.29 -12.73 54.75
N GLY A 38 39.22 -12.95 53.97
CA GLY A 38 38.52 -14.22 53.86
C GLY A 38 39.43 -15.40 53.47
N ILE A 39 39.12 -16.58 53.99
CA ILE A 39 39.90 -17.81 53.86
C ILE A 39 39.81 -18.37 52.43
N ILE A 40 40.95 -18.78 51.84
CA ILE A 40 41.06 -19.50 50.56
C ILE A 40 41.79 -20.84 50.79
N TRP A 41 41.22 -21.95 50.30
CA TRP A 41 41.87 -23.27 50.22
C TRP A 41 42.71 -23.38 48.94
N ILE A 42 43.96 -23.88 49.05
CA ILE A 42 44.86 -24.13 47.92
C ILE A 42 45.39 -25.56 48.03
N ASP A 43 44.91 -26.45 47.16
CA ASP A 43 45.46 -27.80 47.05
C ASP A 43 46.72 -27.74 46.18
N GLY A 44 47.86 -28.13 46.74
CA GLY A 44 49.19 -28.02 46.14
C GLY A 44 49.46 -28.97 44.98
N GLY A 45 48.64 -28.92 43.93
CA GLY A 45 48.80 -29.73 42.73
C GLY A 45 48.35 -29.00 41.47
N GLY A 46 49.27 -28.28 40.83
CA GLY A 46 49.33 -28.10 39.37
C GLY A 46 48.08 -27.69 38.58
N GLN A 47 47.09 -27.03 39.19
CA GLN A 47 45.95 -26.44 38.49
C GLN A 47 46.04 -24.93 38.62
N SER A 48 46.17 -24.25 37.48
CA SER A 48 46.21 -22.78 37.39
C SER A 48 44.84 -22.21 37.75
N LEU A 49 44.62 -21.98 39.04
CA LEU A 49 43.57 -21.13 39.58
C LEU A 49 44.26 -19.92 40.22
N GLU A 50 44.67 -18.98 39.38
CA GLU A 50 45.56 -17.87 39.76
C GLU A 50 44.94 -16.90 40.81
N LYS A 51 43.61 -16.92 41.00
CA LYS A 51 42.88 -16.28 42.13
C LYS A 51 41.37 -16.59 42.01
N VAL A 52 40.86 -17.55 42.77
CA VAL A 52 39.44 -17.59 43.12
C VAL A 52 39.32 -17.08 44.55
N ALA A 53 39.01 -15.79 44.67
CA ALA A 53 38.58 -15.22 45.92
C ALA A 53 37.04 -15.26 45.92
N VAL A 54 36.44 -16.15 46.71
CA VAL A 54 35.05 -15.94 47.13
C VAL A 54 35.11 -14.85 48.19
N ILE A 55 35.02 -13.62 47.69
CA ILE A 55 35.02 -12.43 48.51
C ILE A 55 33.61 -12.28 49.07
N ASP A 56 33.35 -12.83 50.25
CA ASP A 56 32.56 -12.09 51.22
C ASP A 56 33.50 -11.04 51.86
N ARG A 57 33.88 -10.00 51.10
CA ARG A 57 34.43 -8.79 51.73
C ARG A 57 33.20 -8.04 52.20
N GLN A 58 32.91 -8.17 53.48
CA GLN A 58 32.42 -7.02 54.23
C GLN A 58 33.43 -5.87 54.09
N LEU A 59 33.26 -5.03 53.08
CA LEU A 59 33.76 -3.65 53.09
C LEU A 59 32.63 -2.63 52.84
N ASN A 60 31.37 -3.06 52.70
CA ASN A 60 30.20 -2.18 52.71
C ASN A 60 29.09 -2.81 53.56
N ASP A 61 28.45 -2.00 54.40
CA ASP A 61 27.40 -2.38 55.34
C ASP A 61 26.03 -2.61 54.65
N THR A 62 26.05 -3.00 53.37
CA THR A 62 24.86 -3.11 52.52
C THR A 62 25.03 -4.27 51.49
N GLY A 63 24.09 -5.23 51.51
CA GLY A 63 23.75 -6.10 50.37
C GLY A 63 24.62 -7.34 50.04
N TYR A 64 23.95 -8.47 49.79
CA TYR A 64 24.52 -9.75 49.30
C TYR A 64 25.22 -9.65 47.93
N ASN A 65 26.49 -9.23 47.87
CA ASN A 65 27.23 -9.04 46.61
C ASN A 65 28.13 -10.24 46.25
N PHE A 66 28.34 -10.49 44.94
CA PHE A 66 29.19 -11.56 44.43
C PHE A 66 30.11 -11.05 43.31
N ALA A 67 31.43 -10.98 43.55
CA ALA A 67 32.40 -10.54 42.56
C ALA A 67 33.50 -11.60 42.34
N VAL A 68 33.72 -12.00 41.09
CA VAL A 68 34.74 -12.98 40.70
C VAL A 68 35.44 -12.58 39.40
N GLY A 69 36.78 -12.64 39.42
CA GLY A 69 37.65 -12.24 38.33
C GLY A 69 38.66 -11.17 38.76
N SER A 70 39.85 -11.19 38.15
CA SER A 70 40.86 -10.15 38.41
C SER A 70 40.30 -8.78 38.04
N GLY A 71 40.41 -7.78 38.92
CA GLY A 71 39.85 -6.45 38.67
C GLY A 71 38.32 -6.35 38.72
N ALA A 72 37.60 -7.40 39.13
CA ALA A 72 36.15 -7.33 39.32
C ALA A 72 35.80 -6.44 40.53
N ALA A 73 34.87 -5.51 40.36
CA ALA A 73 34.48 -4.54 41.39
C ALA A 73 32.95 -4.35 41.47
N ILE A 74 32.45 -4.18 42.69
CA ILE A 74 31.08 -3.73 42.96
C ILE A 74 31.24 -2.57 43.96
N LEU A 75 30.85 -1.36 43.56
CA LEU A 75 30.95 -0.15 44.40
C LEU A 75 29.58 0.53 44.48
N ASP A 76 29.20 0.91 45.69
CA ASP A 76 27.94 1.63 45.99
C ASP A 76 26.71 0.93 45.37
N ALA A 77 26.67 -0.40 45.50
CA ALA A 77 25.64 -1.26 44.94
C ALA A 77 25.40 -2.47 45.85
N ASP A 78 24.13 -2.87 45.96
CA ASP A 78 23.68 -4.01 46.76
C ASP A 78 23.18 -5.16 45.88
N LYS A 79 23.21 -6.39 46.41
CA LYS A 79 22.59 -7.60 45.78
C LYS A 79 23.05 -7.84 44.33
N SER A 80 24.29 -7.46 44.03
CA SER A 80 24.80 -7.42 42.66
C SER A 80 25.85 -8.50 42.39
N MET A 81 26.05 -8.81 41.11
CA MET A 81 26.99 -9.82 40.65
C MET A 81 27.94 -9.27 39.58
N ALA A 82 29.24 -9.49 39.73
CA ALA A 82 30.26 -9.12 38.75
C ALA A 82 31.13 -10.36 38.43
N VAL A 83 31.03 -10.87 37.20
CA VAL A 83 31.64 -12.15 36.80
C VAL A 83 32.49 -11.96 35.54
N GLY A 84 33.82 -11.91 35.72
CA GLY A 84 34.79 -11.78 34.64
C GLY A 84 35.95 -10.85 35.00
N ASN A 85 37.05 -10.92 34.24
CA ASN A 85 38.16 -9.97 34.41
C ASN A 85 37.67 -8.55 34.10
N ASN A 86 38.01 -7.59 34.96
CA ASN A 86 37.65 -6.16 34.84
C ASN A 86 36.14 -5.89 34.72
N THR A 87 35.26 -6.75 35.25
CA THR A 87 33.82 -6.45 35.32
C THR A 87 33.51 -5.47 36.44
N ALA A 88 32.52 -4.61 36.25
CA ALA A 88 32.12 -3.67 37.29
C ALA A 88 30.61 -3.44 37.41
N VAL A 89 30.16 -3.23 38.65
CA VAL A 89 28.82 -2.70 38.96
C VAL A 89 29.01 -1.47 39.85
N PHE A 90 28.52 -0.32 39.40
CA PHE A 90 28.67 0.97 40.08
C PHE A 90 27.31 1.63 40.28
N ASN A 91 26.98 2.05 41.50
CA ASN A 91 25.75 2.81 41.79
C ASN A 91 24.47 2.13 41.27
N ALA A 92 24.41 0.80 41.35
CA ALA A 92 23.42 -0.01 40.66
C ALA A 92 23.08 -1.28 41.44
N ASP A 93 21.98 -1.25 42.17
CA ASP A 93 21.51 -2.39 42.97
C ASP A 93 20.95 -3.51 42.08
N ASN A 94 20.96 -4.73 42.61
CA ASN A 94 20.34 -5.91 42.02
C ASN A 94 20.72 -6.14 40.55
N SER A 95 22.00 -5.90 40.21
CA SER A 95 22.47 -5.91 38.82
C SER A 95 23.59 -6.91 38.58
N VAL A 96 23.74 -7.32 37.32
CA VAL A 96 24.71 -8.35 36.91
C VAL A 96 25.59 -7.83 35.78
N ALA A 97 26.91 -7.84 35.97
CA ALA A 97 27.89 -7.61 34.91
C ALA A 97 28.57 -8.94 34.53
N LEU A 98 28.40 -9.40 33.29
CA LEU A 98 28.79 -10.75 32.87
C LEU A 98 29.75 -10.75 31.66
N GLY A 99 30.98 -11.21 31.90
CA GLY A 99 32.03 -11.37 30.89
C GLY A 99 33.04 -10.21 30.89
N TYR A 100 34.25 -10.46 30.37
CA TYR A 100 35.40 -9.52 30.41
C TYR A 100 35.02 -8.05 30.16
N GLY A 101 35.34 -7.16 31.09
CA GLY A 101 35.10 -5.72 30.94
C GLY A 101 33.63 -5.29 30.93
N SER A 102 32.67 -6.17 31.25
CA SER A 102 31.26 -5.79 31.28
C SER A 102 30.95 -4.89 32.45
N GLN A 103 30.08 -3.91 32.23
CA GLN A 103 29.80 -2.88 33.23
C GLN A 103 28.31 -2.62 33.37
N VAL A 104 27.89 -2.35 34.61
CA VAL A 104 26.62 -1.70 34.95
C VAL A 104 26.95 -0.42 35.69
N ASN A 105 26.42 0.72 35.26
CA ASN A 105 26.71 2.02 35.88
C ASN A 105 25.43 2.85 36.01
N GLY A 106 24.95 3.04 37.25
CA GLY A 106 23.82 3.90 37.59
C GLY A 106 22.43 3.30 37.36
N GLU A 107 22.32 2.15 36.69
CA GLU A 107 21.03 1.49 36.40
C GLU A 107 20.87 0.21 37.22
N SER A 108 19.84 0.15 38.05
CA SER A 108 19.55 -1.01 38.91
C SER A 108 18.63 -2.02 38.21
N ASN A 109 18.68 -3.30 38.61
CA ASN A 109 17.88 -4.40 38.07
C ASN A 109 18.18 -4.77 36.60
N VAL A 110 19.45 -4.69 36.19
CA VAL A 110 19.85 -4.98 34.82
C VAL A 110 20.92 -6.07 34.73
N LEU A 111 20.95 -6.76 33.59
CA LEU A 111 22.04 -7.64 33.18
C LEU A 111 22.80 -6.96 32.04
N SER A 112 24.06 -6.63 32.28
CA SER A 112 24.99 -6.18 31.25
C SER A 112 25.87 -7.32 30.76
N VAL A 113 25.93 -7.46 29.44
CA VAL A 113 26.82 -8.36 28.72
C VAL A 113 27.88 -7.60 27.93
N GLY A 114 28.14 -6.33 28.24
CA GLY A 114 29.07 -5.47 27.49
C GLY A 114 29.65 -4.34 28.35
N ALA A 115 30.70 -3.70 27.85
CA ALA A 115 31.32 -2.56 28.54
C ALA A 115 30.48 -1.28 28.45
N GLY A 116 29.48 -1.25 27.56
CA GLY A 116 28.76 -0.04 27.16
C GLY A 116 29.59 0.82 26.20
N PRO A 117 28.98 1.89 25.65
CA PRO A 117 29.69 2.84 24.80
C PRO A 117 30.81 3.58 25.55
N SER A 118 31.73 4.20 24.82
CA SER A 118 32.76 5.07 25.43
C SER A 118 32.18 6.06 26.44
N GLY A 119 32.69 6.02 27.68
CA GLY A 119 32.23 6.88 28.79
C GLY A 119 31.09 6.31 29.64
N TYR A 120 30.56 5.13 29.32
CA TYR A 120 29.52 4.45 30.10
C TYR A 120 30.01 3.98 31.49
N GLY A 121 31.31 3.81 31.68
CA GLY A 121 31.92 3.39 32.94
C GLY A 121 33.43 3.60 32.93
N VAL A 122 34.16 2.72 33.62
CA VAL A 122 35.62 2.70 33.56
C VAL A 122 36.05 2.08 32.24
N SER A 123 36.85 2.79 31.46
CA SER A 123 37.37 2.25 30.20
C SER A 123 38.26 1.03 30.47
N VAL A 124 37.87 -0.11 29.88
CA VAL A 124 38.66 -1.34 29.88
C VAL A 124 39.16 -1.55 28.46
N ASP A 125 40.47 -1.49 28.27
CA ASP A 125 41.09 -1.69 26.96
C ASP A 125 40.70 -3.05 26.36
N GLY A 126 40.33 -3.08 25.08
CA GLY A 126 39.90 -4.30 24.39
C GLY A 126 38.55 -4.92 24.82
N ALA A 127 37.82 -4.33 25.78
CA ALA A 127 36.50 -4.83 26.16
C ALA A 127 35.44 -4.47 25.10
N PRO A 128 34.58 -5.42 24.69
CA PRO A 128 33.54 -5.15 23.70
C PRO A 128 32.43 -4.29 24.32
N GLU A 129 32.03 -3.22 23.62
CA GLU A 129 30.92 -2.36 24.04
C GLU A 129 29.61 -3.17 24.22
N THR A 130 29.37 -4.11 23.30
CA THR A 130 28.21 -5.01 23.30
C THR A 130 28.60 -6.44 22.91
N ARG A 131 27.78 -7.42 23.30
CA ARG A 131 27.93 -8.81 22.87
C ARG A 131 26.64 -9.32 22.24
N ARG A 132 26.79 -10.20 21.24
CA ARG A 132 25.66 -11.03 20.77
C ARG A 132 25.35 -12.09 21.81
N ILE A 133 24.08 -12.29 22.09
CA ILE A 133 23.58 -13.43 22.86
C ILE A 133 23.10 -14.47 21.84
N ILE A 134 23.77 -15.62 21.81
CA ILE A 134 23.53 -16.67 20.82
C ILE A 134 22.84 -17.88 21.47
N ASN A 135 22.24 -18.75 20.64
CA ASN A 135 21.50 -19.94 21.08
C ASN A 135 20.30 -19.62 21.99
N VAL A 136 19.65 -18.48 21.73
CA VAL A 136 18.40 -18.10 22.39
C VAL A 136 17.24 -18.77 21.64
N SER A 137 16.43 -19.56 22.34
CA SER A 137 15.20 -20.11 21.79
C SER A 137 14.12 -19.04 21.67
N ASP A 138 13.16 -19.24 20.78
CA ASP A 138 12.06 -18.31 20.58
C ASP A 138 11.29 -18.05 21.88
N GLY A 139 11.04 -16.77 22.17
CA GLY A 139 10.24 -16.35 23.31
C GLY A 139 8.79 -16.75 23.14
N VAL A 140 8.14 -17.17 24.23
CA VAL A 140 6.74 -17.61 24.24
C VAL A 140 5.87 -16.69 25.09
N LYS A 141 6.43 -16.13 26.16
CA LYS A 141 5.76 -15.18 27.07
C LYS A 141 6.17 -13.75 26.77
N ASP A 142 5.36 -12.81 27.23
CA ASP A 142 5.58 -11.37 27.04
C ASP A 142 6.93 -10.87 27.60
N SER A 143 7.48 -11.56 28.59
CA SER A 143 8.77 -11.21 29.22
C SER A 143 9.96 -11.97 28.63
N ASP A 144 9.76 -12.84 27.64
CA ASP A 144 10.86 -13.59 27.02
C ASP A 144 11.59 -12.72 26.00
N ALA A 145 12.89 -12.99 25.80
CA ALA A 145 13.65 -12.32 24.76
C ALA A 145 13.16 -12.74 23.37
N ALA A 146 12.84 -11.78 22.51
CA ALA A 146 12.53 -12.05 21.11
C ALA A 146 13.79 -12.41 20.32
N THR A 147 13.73 -13.48 19.52
CA THR A 147 14.84 -13.84 18.62
C THR A 147 14.77 -13.05 17.31
N LYS A 148 15.88 -13.00 16.58
CA LYS A 148 15.89 -12.40 15.22
C LYS A 148 14.89 -13.10 14.30
N GLY A 149 14.72 -14.42 14.41
CA GLY A 149 13.78 -15.18 13.59
C GLY A 149 12.32 -14.76 13.83
N GLN A 150 11.93 -14.55 15.09
CA GLN A 150 10.60 -14.04 15.42
C GLN A 150 10.37 -12.63 14.86
N MET A 151 11.37 -11.76 14.96
CA MET A 151 11.28 -10.40 14.41
C MET A 151 11.18 -10.40 12.88
N ASP A 152 12.01 -11.18 12.18
CA ASP A 152 11.97 -11.29 10.72
C ASP A 152 10.60 -11.82 10.24
N ASN A 153 10.04 -12.81 10.94
CA ASN A 153 8.71 -13.36 10.63
C ASN A 153 7.60 -12.33 10.86
N ALA A 154 7.61 -11.64 11.99
CA ALA A 154 6.62 -10.61 12.30
C ALA A 154 6.63 -9.48 11.26
N ILE A 155 7.83 -9.05 10.82
CA ILE A 155 7.99 -8.06 9.75
C ILE A 155 7.47 -8.60 8.42
N ALA A 156 7.83 -9.84 8.06
CA ALA A 156 7.37 -10.45 6.81
C ALA A 156 5.84 -10.58 6.75
N ASP A 157 5.20 -10.96 7.86
CA ASP A 157 3.75 -11.02 7.97
C ASP A 157 3.09 -9.65 7.83
N ALA A 158 3.61 -8.63 8.51
CA ALA A 158 3.10 -7.26 8.41
C ALA A 158 3.22 -6.69 6.98
N VAL A 159 4.34 -6.95 6.30
CA VAL A 159 4.56 -6.54 4.91
C VAL A 159 3.60 -7.26 3.96
N ARG A 160 3.39 -8.57 4.16
CA ARG A 160 2.46 -9.37 3.36
C ARG A 160 1.03 -8.85 3.51
N GLU A 161 0.55 -8.66 4.74
CA GLU A 161 -0.79 -8.15 5.02
C GLU A 161 -1.02 -6.77 4.39
N SER A 162 -0.06 -5.86 4.55
CA SER A 162 -0.11 -4.53 3.95
C SER A 162 -0.13 -4.60 2.41
N GLY A 163 0.67 -5.49 1.83
CA GLY A 163 0.73 -5.70 0.39
C GLY A 163 -0.57 -6.27 -0.20
N ASP A 164 -1.22 -7.19 0.51
CA ASP A 164 -2.50 -7.77 0.10
C ASP A 164 -3.63 -6.74 0.19
N ALA A 165 -3.65 -5.91 1.25
CA ALA A 165 -4.61 -4.81 1.38
C ALA A 165 -4.48 -3.81 0.23
N LEU A 166 -3.26 -3.36 -0.08
CA LEU A 166 -3.00 -2.42 -1.17
C LEU A 166 -3.41 -3.01 -2.54
N ARG A 167 -3.13 -4.29 -2.79
CA ARG A 167 -3.55 -4.98 -4.02
C ARG A 167 -5.08 -5.01 -4.15
N GLY A 168 -5.78 -5.22 -3.03
CA GLY A 168 -7.24 -5.18 -2.97
C GLY A 168 -7.80 -3.81 -3.33
N GLU A 169 -7.25 -2.75 -2.75
CA GLU A 169 -7.64 -1.36 -3.01
C GLU A 169 -7.40 -0.95 -4.46
N ILE A 170 -6.20 -1.20 -4.99
CA ILE A 170 -5.87 -0.92 -6.41
C ILE A 170 -6.82 -1.69 -7.34
N GLY A 171 -7.12 -2.94 -7.01
CA GLY A 171 -8.08 -3.75 -7.76
C GLY A 171 -9.49 -3.16 -7.77
N ALA A 172 -9.94 -2.57 -6.66
CA ALA A 172 -11.23 -1.89 -6.57
C ALA A 172 -11.25 -0.61 -7.43
N VAL A 173 -10.24 0.26 -7.26
CA VAL A 173 -10.10 1.50 -8.04
C VAL A 173 -10.08 1.22 -9.54
N TYR A 174 -9.35 0.18 -9.97
CA TYR A 174 -9.30 -0.22 -11.38
C TYR A 174 -10.69 -0.63 -11.91
N ARG A 175 -11.44 -1.43 -11.15
CA ARG A 175 -12.80 -1.84 -11.54
C ARG A 175 -13.75 -0.65 -11.64
N ASP A 176 -13.69 0.26 -10.68
CA ASP A 176 -14.53 1.46 -10.65
C ASP A 176 -14.21 2.38 -11.82
N ALA A 177 -12.92 2.60 -12.11
CA ALA A 177 -12.49 3.40 -13.26
C ALA A 177 -12.94 2.80 -14.60
N VAL A 178 -12.87 1.47 -14.75
CA VAL A 178 -13.35 0.78 -15.95
C VAL A 178 -14.88 0.90 -16.07
N ALA A 179 -15.61 0.79 -14.97
CA ALA A 179 -17.06 0.95 -14.94
C ALA A 179 -17.50 2.39 -15.31
N ASP A 180 -16.83 3.41 -14.75
CA ASP A 180 -17.05 4.81 -15.11
C ASP A 180 -16.77 5.07 -16.60
N ALA A 181 -15.62 4.61 -17.09
CA ALA A 181 -15.26 4.77 -18.50
C ALA A 181 -16.29 4.13 -19.42
N LYS A 182 -16.79 2.93 -19.08
CA LYS A 182 -17.84 2.25 -19.84
C LYS A 182 -19.15 3.05 -19.86
N SER A 183 -19.59 3.54 -18.70
CA SER A 183 -20.79 4.39 -18.57
C SER A 183 -20.69 5.67 -19.42
N ARG A 184 -19.52 6.30 -19.44
CA ARG A 184 -19.26 7.50 -20.24
C ARG A 184 -19.30 7.23 -21.74
N VAL A 185 -18.78 6.09 -22.18
CA VAL A 185 -18.85 5.65 -23.59
C VAL A 185 -20.30 5.38 -23.98
N GLU A 186 -21.04 4.61 -23.20
CA GLU A 186 -22.45 4.30 -23.47
C GLU A 186 -23.31 5.58 -23.53
N SER A 187 -23.06 6.53 -22.62
CA SER A 187 -23.71 7.85 -22.63
C SER A 187 -23.37 8.65 -23.89
N ALA A 188 -22.12 8.61 -24.36
CA ALA A 188 -21.70 9.29 -25.58
C ALA A 188 -22.31 8.65 -26.84
N GLU A 189 -22.36 7.32 -26.90
CA GLU A 189 -23.01 6.56 -27.98
C GLU A 189 -24.49 6.88 -28.07
N ASN A 190 -25.20 6.90 -26.95
CA ASN A 190 -26.61 7.25 -26.89
C ASN A 190 -26.87 8.69 -27.38
N ARG A 191 -26.04 9.65 -26.96
CA ARG A 191 -26.12 11.05 -27.44
C ARG A 191 -25.87 11.15 -28.94
N LEU A 192 -24.84 10.47 -29.45
CA LEU A 192 -24.51 10.47 -30.88
C LEU A 192 -25.65 9.86 -31.70
N ASN A 193 -26.20 8.73 -31.26
CA ASN A 193 -27.30 8.07 -31.95
C ASN A 193 -28.56 8.93 -31.97
N GLY A 194 -28.85 9.64 -30.87
CA GLY A 194 -29.92 10.64 -30.82
C GLY A 194 -29.71 11.77 -31.82
N ASN A 195 -28.50 12.35 -31.86
CA ASN A 195 -28.16 13.41 -32.82
C ASN A 195 -28.25 12.95 -34.27
N ILE A 196 -27.77 11.74 -34.59
CA ILE A 196 -27.86 11.16 -35.95
C ILE A 196 -29.33 10.97 -36.34
N THR A 197 -30.16 10.48 -35.41
CA THR A 197 -31.60 10.29 -35.65
C THR A 197 -32.28 11.62 -35.94
N ALA A 198 -32.01 12.65 -35.13
CA ALA A 198 -32.53 14.00 -35.35
C ALA A 198 -32.08 14.58 -36.70
N ALA A 199 -30.79 14.47 -37.02
CA ALA A 199 -30.24 14.95 -38.29
C ALA A 199 -30.85 14.24 -39.50
N ARG A 200 -31.07 12.92 -39.41
CA ARG A 200 -31.77 12.16 -40.45
C ARG A 200 -33.21 12.63 -40.62
N ALA A 201 -33.94 12.87 -39.54
CA ALA A 201 -35.31 13.37 -39.60
C ALA A 201 -35.38 14.75 -40.29
N SER A 202 -34.49 15.69 -39.91
CA SER A 202 -34.43 17.01 -40.55
C SER A 202 -34.05 16.94 -42.03
N ALA A 203 -33.13 16.05 -42.41
CA ALA A 203 -32.77 15.85 -43.82
C ALA A 203 -33.93 15.27 -44.66
N GLN A 204 -34.72 14.36 -44.05
CA GLN A 204 -35.92 13.80 -44.67
C GLN A 204 -36.97 14.88 -44.90
N GLU A 205 -37.26 15.70 -43.88
CA GLU A 205 -38.20 16.81 -43.94
C GLU A 205 -37.81 17.83 -45.03
N TYR A 206 -36.53 18.19 -45.08
CA TYR A 206 -36.01 19.06 -46.15
C TYR A 206 -36.21 18.46 -47.54
N THR A 207 -35.93 17.16 -47.71
CA THR A 207 -36.10 16.46 -48.99
C THR A 207 -37.57 16.40 -49.41
N ASP A 208 -38.48 16.12 -48.47
CA ASP A 208 -39.91 16.06 -48.73
C ASP A 208 -40.48 17.45 -49.08
N ALA A 209 -40.03 18.50 -48.38
CA ALA A 209 -40.41 19.89 -48.68
C ALA A 209 -39.97 20.30 -50.10
N VAL A 210 -38.69 20.10 -50.45
CA VAL A 210 -38.18 20.40 -51.80
C VAL A 210 -38.94 19.63 -52.87
N LYS A 211 -39.25 18.35 -52.63
CA LYS A 211 -40.03 17.54 -53.56
C LYS A 211 -41.45 18.08 -53.74
N SER A 212 -42.08 18.55 -52.67
CA SER A 212 -43.41 19.17 -52.72
C SER A 212 -43.37 20.47 -53.53
N ASP A 213 -42.43 21.36 -53.23
CA ASP A 213 -42.28 22.66 -53.90
C ASP A 213 -42.06 22.50 -55.40
N VAL A 214 -41.14 21.60 -55.79
CA VAL A 214 -40.87 21.31 -57.22
C VAL A 214 -42.12 20.76 -57.92
N LEU A 215 -42.90 19.90 -57.27
CA LEU A 215 -44.14 19.36 -57.84
C LEU A 215 -45.21 20.44 -58.00
N ASP A 216 -45.37 21.33 -57.00
CA ASP A 216 -46.36 22.41 -57.04
C ASP A 216 -45.98 23.50 -58.05
N GLU A 217 -44.71 23.86 -58.16
CA GLU A 217 -44.21 24.77 -59.18
C GLU A 217 -44.43 24.18 -60.59
N THR A 218 -44.09 22.91 -60.79
CA THR A 218 -44.30 22.19 -62.06
C THR A 218 -45.78 22.14 -62.45
N ARG A 219 -46.67 21.84 -61.50
CA ARG A 219 -48.13 21.82 -61.72
C ARG A 219 -48.64 23.21 -62.10
N THR A 220 -48.25 24.23 -61.34
CA THR A 220 -48.65 25.62 -61.58
C THR A 220 -48.21 26.09 -62.97
N TYR A 221 -46.96 25.81 -63.36
CA TYR A 221 -46.44 26.12 -64.68
C TYR A 221 -47.21 25.39 -65.79
N THR A 222 -47.49 24.09 -65.59
CA THR A 222 -48.23 23.27 -66.55
C THR A 222 -49.66 23.80 -66.73
N ASP A 223 -50.37 24.10 -65.64
CA ASP A 223 -51.73 24.65 -65.69
C ASP A 223 -51.78 26.01 -66.36
N SER A 224 -50.80 26.88 -66.07
CA SER A 224 -50.65 28.18 -66.72
C SER A 224 -50.47 28.02 -68.23
N SER A 225 -49.51 27.18 -68.64
CA SER A 225 -49.21 26.89 -70.05
C SER A 225 -50.43 26.33 -70.79
N VAL A 226 -51.12 25.34 -70.20
CA VAL A 226 -52.33 24.74 -70.77
C VAL A 226 -53.47 25.76 -70.91
N ARG A 227 -53.63 26.65 -69.92
CA ARG A 227 -54.66 27.70 -69.96
C ARG A 227 -54.36 28.72 -71.07
N THR A 228 -53.10 29.13 -71.25
CA THR A 228 -52.68 30.01 -72.34
C THR A 228 -53.02 29.40 -73.69
N VAL A 229 -52.57 28.17 -73.94
CA VAL A 229 -52.87 27.44 -75.19
C VAL A 229 -54.38 27.31 -75.40
N ARG A 230 -55.15 26.97 -74.35
CA ARG A 230 -56.61 26.85 -74.43
C ARG A 230 -57.27 28.18 -74.83
N ASN A 231 -56.83 29.30 -74.27
CA ASN A 231 -57.36 30.62 -74.59
C ASN A 231 -57.02 31.03 -76.02
N GLU A 232 -55.81 30.73 -76.50
CA GLU A 232 -55.42 30.94 -77.89
C GLU A 232 -56.28 30.12 -78.86
N VAL A 233 -56.45 28.82 -78.59
CA VAL A 233 -57.32 27.93 -79.39
C VAL A 233 -58.76 28.44 -79.40
N LYS A 234 -59.27 28.89 -78.24
CA LYS A 234 -60.63 29.46 -78.15
C LYS A 234 -60.77 30.73 -78.99
N SER A 235 -59.81 31.64 -78.91
CA SER A 235 -59.77 32.87 -79.71
C SER A 235 -59.72 32.57 -81.22
N GLN A 236 -58.89 31.61 -81.63
CA GLN A 236 -58.83 31.16 -83.03
C GLN A 236 -60.14 30.53 -83.50
N ALA A 237 -60.81 29.72 -82.66
CA ALA A 237 -62.10 29.13 -82.97
C ALA A 237 -63.20 30.20 -83.11
N GLU A 238 -63.21 31.20 -82.24
CA GLU A 238 -64.14 32.35 -82.31
C GLU A 238 -63.91 33.17 -83.59
N HIS A 239 -62.65 33.47 -83.92
CA HIS A 239 -62.31 34.16 -85.18
C HIS A 239 -62.75 33.36 -86.41
N LEU A 240 -62.50 32.04 -86.43
CA LEU A 240 -62.91 31.18 -87.53
C LEU A 240 -64.45 31.14 -87.67
N SER A 241 -65.17 31.09 -86.54
CA SER A 241 -66.63 31.17 -86.52
C SER A 241 -67.14 32.48 -87.12
N ASP A 242 -66.55 33.62 -86.76
CA ASP A 242 -66.91 34.93 -87.31
C ASP A 242 -66.65 35.02 -88.83
N VAL A 243 -65.50 34.52 -89.29
CA VAL A 243 -65.18 34.41 -90.73
C VAL A 243 -66.22 33.56 -91.46
N LEU A 244 -66.60 32.41 -90.90
CA LEU A 244 -67.60 31.52 -91.50
C LEU A 244 -68.99 32.18 -91.56
N VAL A 245 -69.39 32.93 -90.53
CA VAL A 245 -70.64 33.70 -90.52
C VAL A 245 -70.63 34.78 -91.59
N LYS A 246 -69.53 35.54 -91.71
CA LYS A 246 -69.36 36.57 -92.75
C LYS A 246 -69.38 35.98 -94.16
N ASN A 247 -68.66 34.89 -94.39
CA ASN A 247 -68.65 34.19 -95.68
C ASN A 247 -70.05 33.66 -96.04
N ARG A 248 -70.79 33.13 -95.06
CA ARG A 248 -72.18 32.72 -95.25
C ARG A 248 -73.06 33.91 -95.62
N ALA A 249 -72.99 35.01 -94.88
CA ALA A 249 -73.75 36.22 -95.19
C ALA A 249 -73.43 36.81 -96.58
N GLN A 250 -72.16 36.80 -96.99
CA GLN A 250 -71.73 37.19 -98.35
C GLN A 250 -72.31 36.25 -99.40
N THR A 251 -72.29 34.94 -99.15
CA THR A 251 -72.86 33.93 -100.04
C THR A 251 -74.36 34.13 -100.18
N ASP A 252 -75.08 34.33 -99.08
CA ASP A 252 -76.52 34.59 -99.05
C ASP A 252 -76.88 35.88 -99.80
N ALA A 253 -76.09 36.95 -99.64
CA ALA A 253 -76.26 38.21 -100.37
C ALA A 253 -76.02 38.05 -101.88
N ALA A 254 -75.01 37.26 -102.28
CA ALA A 254 -74.75 36.95 -103.69
C ALA A 254 -75.89 36.14 -104.31
N ILE A 255 -76.43 35.14 -103.58
CA ILE A 255 -77.59 34.36 -104.00
C ILE A 255 -78.81 35.28 -104.18
N ALA A 256 -79.09 36.16 -103.21
CA ALA A 256 -80.20 37.12 -103.28
C ALA A 256 -80.07 38.07 -104.46
N SER A 257 -78.87 38.62 -104.71
CA SER A 257 -78.56 39.48 -105.86
C SER A 257 -78.78 38.77 -107.20
N ASN A 258 -78.23 37.56 -107.35
CA ASN A 258 -78.43 36.75 -108.56
C ASN A 258 -79.90 36.40 -108.78
N THR A 259 -80.64 36.08 -107.71
CA THR A 259 -82.09 35.82 -107.78
C THR A 259 -82.86 37.06 -108.26
N ALA A 260 -82.51 38.26 -107.77
CA ALA A 260 -83.11 39.51 -108.22
C ALA A 260 -82.76 39.83 -109.69
N ALA A 261 -81.52 39.57 -110.12
CA ALA A 261 -81.10 39.73 -111.51
C ALA A 261 -81.85 38.77 -112.46
N ILE A 262 -82.01 37.49 -112.06
CA ILE A 262 -82.82 36.51 -112.80
C ILE A 262 -84.28 36.99 -112.92
N ARG A 263 -84.87 37.50 -111.83
CA ARG A 263 -86.24 38.04 -111.84
C ARG A 263 -86.37 39.23 -112.81
N ASN A 264 -85.42 40.18 -112.76
CA ASN A 264 -85.42 41.33 -113.68
C ASN A 264 -85.22 40.92 -115.15
N ASN A 265 -84.33 39.97 -115.44
CA ASN A 265 -84.15 39.45 -116.79
C ASN A 265 -85.40 38.70 -117.30
N SER A 266 -86.07 37.94 -116.44
CA SER A 266 -87.35 37.29 -116.77
C SER A 266 -88.44 38.33 -117.09
N HIS A 267 -88.52 39.41 -116.31
CA HIS A 267 -89.46 40.51 -116.59
C HIS A 267 -89.12 41.27 -117.88
N ARG A 268 -87.84 41.41 -118.23
CA ARG A 268 -87.42 42.01 -119.51
C ARG A 268 -87.75 41.12 -120.71
N LEU A 269 -87.64 39.80 -120.57
CA LEU A 269 -88.07 38.84 -121.60
C LEU A 269 -89.57 38.94 -121.86
N ASP A 270 -90.40 38.98 -120.81
CA ASP A 270 -91.84 39.19 -120.92
C ASP A 270 -92.22 40.51 -121.62
N LEU A 271 -91.39 41.56 -121.51
CA LEU A 271 -91.61 42.87 -122.16
C LEU A 271 -91.08 42.93 -123.60
N THR A 272 -90.28 41.96 -124.04
CA THR A 272 -89.80 41.85 -125.43
C THR A 272 -90.58 40.85 -126.27
N GLU A 273 -91.47 40.06 -125.66
CA GLU A 273 -92.39 39.11 -126.33
C GLU A 273 -93.82 39.67 -126.52
N ALA A 274 -94.05 40.97 -126.29
CA ALA A 274 -95.31 41.69 -126.54
C ALA A 274 -95.09 42.87 -127.50
#